data_AF-A0A4Q7G9M5-F1
#
_entry.id   AF-A0A4Q7G9M5-F1
#
_cell.length_a   1.000
_cell.length_b   1.000
_cell.length_c   1.000
_cell.angle_alpha   90.00
_cell.angle_beta   90.00
_cell.angle_gamma   90.00
#
_symmetry.space_group_name_H-M   'P 1'
#
loop_
_entity.id
_entity.type
_entity.pdbx_description
1 polymer ?
#
loop_
_entity_poly.entity_id
_entity_poly.type
_entity_poly.pdbx_seq_one_letter_code
_entity_poly.pdbx_strand_id
1 'polypeptide(L)'
;MAISDYLAEAKHGRRSKRPRNALQARLPERRFGSVRTIILTRRYVFKFPGRWTWSGHRWWWDFLLRGLLSNMQERKFAAEGWSELCPVCFSVPGGFLVVMPRADPLTDGEWQQLDYRAFVTRGDGYVKENFDTLAGEWRRGDLGQPLHCLVFGNAEPEAGIVPAEYKRDSFGVLKKRVVAVDYG
;
A
#
# COMPACT_ATOMS: atom_id res chain seq x y z
N MET A 1 -29.66 31.83 1.15
CA MET A 1 -30.08 30.42 1.16
C MET A 1 -29.16 29.68 2.12
N ALA A 2 -29.68 29.29 3.29
CA ALA A 2 -28.89 28.88 4.45
C ALA A 2 -28.61 27.37 4.47
N ILE A 3 -27.43 27.00 4.96
CA ILE A 3 -26.85 25.65 5.10
C ILE A 3 -27.52 24.88 6.27
N SER A 4 -28.85 24.87 6.31
CA SER A 4 -29.63 24.27 7.41
C SER A 4 -30.33 22.97 7.01
N ASP A 5 -30.47 22.70 5.71
CA ASP A 5 -31.32 21.60 5.24
C ASP A 5 -30.57 20.28 4.97
N TYR A 6 -29.25 20.25 5.14
CA TYR A 6 -28.43 19.06 4.86
C TYR A 6 -28.33 18.04 6.02
N LEU A 7 -28.97 18.30 7.16
CA LEU A 7 -28.84 17.46 8.37
C LEU A 7 -30.13 16.76 8.81
N ALA A 8 -31.17 16.70 7.97
CA ALA A 8 -32.47 16.15 8.35
C ALA A 8 -32.80 14.73 7.83
N GLU A 9 -31.92 14.05 7.09
CA GLU A 9 -32.26 12.77 6.43
C GLU A 9 -31.37 11.56 6.78
N ALA A 10 -30.91 11.43 8.03
CA ALA A 10 -30.13 10.27 8.47
C ALA A 10 -30.76 9.46 9.62
N LYS A 11 -32.07 9.55 9.82
CA LYS A 11 -32.79 8.77 10.84
C LYS A 11 -33.98 8.03 10.23
N HIS A 12 -33.73 6.86 9.64
CA HIS A 12 -34.60 5.65 9.60
C HIS A 12 -34.28 4.71 8.43
N GLY A 13 -33.00 4.40 8.22
CA GLY A 13 -32.62 3.24 7.42
C GLY A 13 -32.91 1.94 8.19
N ARG A 14 -34.10 1.36 8.00
CA ARG A 14 -34.36 -0.05 8.36
C ARG A 14 -33.23 -0.88 7.77
N ARG A 15 -32.36 -1.44 8.63
CA ARG A 15 -31.35 -2.43 8.23
C ARG A 15 -32.09 -3.61 7.61
N SER A 16 -32.19 -3.60 6.28
CA SER A 16 -32.52 -4.75 5.46
C SER A 16 -31.70 -5.93 6.00
N LYS A 17 -32.40 -6.96 6.50
CA LYS A 17 -31.80 -8.24 6.87
C LYS A 17 -31.19 -8.78 5.60
N ARG A 18 -29.90 -8.51 5.38
CA ARG A 18 -29.14 -9.11 4.27
C ARG A 18 -29.43 -10.61 4.33
N PRO A 19 -29.89 -11.22 3.23
CA PRO A 19 -30.08 -12.66 3.19
C PRO A 19 -28.79 -13.31 3.68
N ARG A 20 -28.92 -14.33 4.54
CA ARG A 20 -27.83 -15.22 4.94
C ARG A 20 -27.38 -15.96 3.67
N ASN A 21 -26.68 -15.26 2.79
CA ASN A 21 -26.10 -15.82 1.60
C ASN A 21 -25.14 -16.90 2.06
N ALA A 22 -25.35 -18.11 1.52
CA ALA A 22 -24.48 -19.25 1.67
C ALA A 22 -23.03 -18.79 1.69
N LEU A 23 -22.26 -19.31 2.67
CA LEU A 23 -20.81 -19.17 2.75
C LEU A 23 -20.18 -19.78 1.49
N GLN A 24 -20.26 -19.11 0.34
CA GLN A 24 -19.32 -19.33 -0.73
C GLN A 24 -17.99 -18.86 -0.17
N ALA A 25 -17.19 -19.82 0.29
CA ALA A 25 -15.81 -19.60 0.65
C ALA A 25 -15.12 -18.98 -0.58
N ARG A 26 -14.91 -17.67 -0.54
CA ARG A 26 -14.12 -17.00 -1.57
C ARG A 26 -12.70 -17.52 -1.42
N LEU A 27 -12.22 -18.19 -2.46
CA LEU A 27 -10.82 -18.61 -2.54
C LEU A 27 -9.92 -17.37 -2.40
N PRO A 28 -8.73 -17.52 -1.79
CA PRO A 28 -7.74 -16.45 -1.75
C PRO A 28 -7.44 -15.92 -3.16
N GLU A 29 -7.38 -14.60 -3.29
CA GLU A 29 -7.00 -13.93 -4.53
C GLU A 29 -5.47 -13.85 -4.60
N ARG A 30 -4.87 -14.18 -5.74
CA ARG A 30 -3.43 -14.10 -5.95
C ARG A 30 -3.12 -12.93 -6.87
N ARG A 31 -2.17 -12.08 -6.47
CA ARG A 31 -1.62 -10.98 -7.26
C ARG A 31 -0.12 -11.15 -7.44
N PHE A 32 0.38 -10.59 -8.54
CA PHE A 32 1.79 -10.60 -8.89
C PHE A 32 2.25 -9.16 -8.98
N GLY A 33 3.05 -8.73 -8.01
CA GLY A 33 3.80 -7.50 -8.12
C GLY A 33 5.09 -7.73 -8.91
N SER A 34 5.88 -6.67 -9.11
CA SER A 34 7.14 -6.78 -9.86
C SER A 34 8.09 -7.82 -9.27
N VAL A 35 8.30 -7.81 -7.94
CA VAL A 35 9.29 -8.68 -7.26
C VAL A 35 8.67 -9.58 -6.18
N ARG A 36 7.34 -9.62 -6.06
CA ARG A 36 6.63 -10.34 -4.98
C ARG A 36 5.38 -11.06 -5.46
N THR A 37 5.11 -12.22 -4.86
CA THR A 37 3.81 -12.89 -4.97
C THR A 37 2.96 -12.49 -3.76
N ILE A 38 1.73 -12.06 -4.01
CA ILE A 38 0.82 -11.56 -2.98
C ILE A 38 -0.42 -12.44 -2.94
N ILE A 39 -0.77 -12.93 -1.76
CA ILE A 39 -1.98 -13.73 -1.53
C ILE A 39 -2.91 -12.95 -0.60
N LEU A 40 -4.07 -12.59 -1.12
CA LEU A 40 -5.12 -11.83 -0.45
C LEU A 40 -6.19 -12.79 0.07
N THR A 41 -6.27 -12.92 1.38
CA THR A 41 -7.38 -13.62 2.04
C THR A 41 -8.49 -12.64 2.41
N ARG A 42 -9.51 -13.09 3.15
CA ARG A 42 -10.54 -12.19 3.66
C ARG A 42 -10.00 -11.17 4.67
N ARG A 43 -9.00 -11.53 5.48
CA ARG A 43 -8.55 -10.74 6.64
C ARG A 43 -7.10 -10.31 6.58
N TYR A 44 -6.28 -11.04 5.83
CA TYR A 44 -4.84 -10.88 5.79
C TYR A 44 -4.30 -10.89 4.37
N VAL A 45 -3.15 -10.28 4.22
CA VAL A 45 -2.32 -10.31 3.03
C VAL A 45 -1.02 -11.01 3.36
N PHE A 46 -0.62 -11.94 2.51
CA PHE A 46 0.63 -12.68 2.62
C PHE A 46 1.51 -12.28 1.45
N LYS A 47 2.70 -11.76 1.73
CA LYS A 47 3.67 -11.35 0.71
C LYS A 47 4.88 -12.28 0.76
N PHE A 48 5.14 -12.91 -0.37
CA PHE A 48 6.28 -13.79 -0.59
C PHE A 48 7.22 -13.13 -1.58
N PRO A 49 8.54 -13.37 -1.48
CA PRO A 49 9.44 -13.00 -2.57
C PRO A 49 8.97 -13.65 -3.89
N GLY A 50 9.13 -12.92 -4.98
CA GLY A 50 8.53 -13.19 -6.28
C GLY A 50 8.91 -14.56 -6.85
N ARG A 51 8.07 -15.03 -7.78
CA ARG A 51 8.24 -16.34 -8.40
C ARG A 51 9.09 -16.25 -9.67
N TRP A 52 9.82 -17.33 -9.90
CA TRP A 52 10.38 -17.82 -11.16
C TRP A 52 9.53 -17.47 -12.39
N THR A 53 9.94 -16.49 -13.18
CA THR A 53 9.56 -16.40 -14.60
C THR A 53 10.59 -17.17 -15.43
N TRP A 54 10.16 -17.83 -16.50
CA TRP A 54 10.90 -18.85 -17.24
C TRP A 54 12.10 -18.30 -18.07
N SER A 55 12.55 -17.08 -17.78
CA SER A 55 13.61 -16.37 -18.52
C SER A 55 14.95 -16.44 -17.78
N GLY A 56 15.55 -17.63 -17.73
CA GLY A 56 16.98 -17.82 -17.43
C GLY A 56 17.43 -17.75 -15.97
N HIS A 57 18.41 -18.59 -15.63
CA HIS A 57 18.97 -18.81 -14.28
C HIS A 57 19.68 -17.61 -13.62
N ARG A 58 19.93 -16.50 -14.34
CA ARG A 58 20.62 -15.33 -13.79
C ARG A 58 19.67 -14.27 -13.24
N TRP A 59 18.45 -14.18 -13.78
CA TRP A 59 17.49 -13.15 -13.41
C TRP A 59 16.69 -13.53 -12.15
N TRP A 60 16.42 -14.82 -11.93
CA TRP A 60 15.61 -15.23 -10.78
C TRP A 60 16.23 -14.88 -9.42
N TRP A 61 17.56 -14.95 -9.29
CA TRP A 61 18.26 -14.58 -8.05
C TRP A 61 18.05 -13.10 -7.72
N ASP A 62 18.10 -12.21 -8.72
CA ASP A 62 17.86 -10.78 -8.53
C ASP A 62 16.42 -10.51 -8.05
N PHE A 63 15.42 -11.14 -8.68
CA PHE A 63 14.02 -11.02 -8.23
C PHE A 63 13.78 -11.59 -6.83
N LEU A 64 14.40 -12.73 -6.51
CA LEU A 64 14.32 -13.32 -5.17
C LEU A 64 14.95 -12.38 -4.14
N LEU A 65 16.18 -11.93 -4.36
CA LEU A 65 16.91 -11.06 -3.44
C LEU A 65 16.20 -9.71 -3.26
N ARG A 66 15.66 -9.11 -4.33
CA ARG A 66 14.84 -7.90 -4.25
C ARG A 66 13.53 -8.14 -3.48
N GLY A 67 12.88 -9.28 -3.69
CA GLY A 67 11.67 -9.65 -2.95
C GLY A 67 11.94 -9.84 -1.45
N LEU A 68 13.04 -10.50 -1.10
CA LEU A 68 13.50 -10.67 0.28
C LEU A 68 13.83 -9.32 0.92
N LEU A 69 14.61 -8.49 0.23
CA LEU A 69 14.99 -7.16 0.71
C LEU A 69 13.77 -6.26 0.93
N SER A 70 12.84 -6.24 -0.03
CA SER A 70 11.59 -5.47 0.08
C SER A 70 10.76 -5.88 1.30
N ASN A 71 10.65 -7.19 1.56
CA ASN A 71 9.96 -7.69 2.74
C ASN A 71 10.69 -7.33 4.05
N MET A 72 12.02 -7.34 4.08
CA MET A 72 12.81 -6.92 5.24
C MET A 72 12.63 -5.41 5.52
N GLN A 73 12.63 -4.60 4.47
CA GLN A 73 12.39 -3.16 4.58
C GLN A 73 10.98 -2.89 5.10
N GLU A 74 9.95 -3.54 4.55
CA GLU A 74 8.58 -3.38 5.03
C GLU A 74 8.44 -3.73 6.52
N ARG A 75 9.14 -4.76 6.99
CA ARG A 75 9.22 -5.07 8.43
C ARG A 75 9.92 -3.94 9.22
N LYS A 76 11.06 -3.43 8.74
CA LYS A 76 11.82 -2.34 9.39
C LYS A 76 10.92 -1.10 9.54
N PHE A 77 10.33 -0.65 8.44
CA PHE A 77 9.45 0.52 8.42
C PHE A 77 8.19 0.33 9.28
N ALA A 78 7.58 -0.85 9.30
CA ALA A 78 6.44 -1.12 10.17
C ALA A 78 6.80 -1.06 11.67
N ALA A 79 8.05 -1.39 12.03
CA ALA A 79 8.53 -1.31 13.41
C ALA A 79 8.71 0.14 13.90
N GLU A 80 8.86 1.11 12.99
CA GLU A 80 8.90 2.53 13.30
C GLU A 80 7.53 3.09 13.77
N GLY A 81 6.46 2.29 13.65
CA GLY A 81 5.12 2.66 14.13
C GLY A 81 4.46 3.78 13.34
N TRP A 82 4.82 3.93 12.05
CA TRP A 82 4.28 4.98 11.20
C TRP A 82 2.80 4.76 10.95
N SER A 83 2.03 5.84 11.14
CA SER A 83 0.58 5.78 10.98
C SER A 83 0.21 5.61 9.50
N GLU A 84 1.08 5.96 8.58
CA GLU A 84 0.82 5.92 7.15
C GLU A 84 1.03 4.50 6.61
N LEU A 85 1.71 3.63 7.34
CA LEU A 85 2.00 2.26 6.92
C LEU A 85 1.00 1.25 7.44
N CYS A 86 0.74 0.21 6.65
CA CYS A 86 0.02 -0.96 7.11
C CYS A 86 0.88 -1.74 8.13
N PRO A 87 0.36 -2.09 9.30
CA PRO A 87 1.15 -2.80 10.30
C PRO A 87 1.47 -4.23 9.86
N VAL A 88 2.73 -4.63 10.01
CA VAL A 88 3.15 -6.02 9.85
C VAL A 88 2.82 -6.79 11.13
N CYS A 89 1.88 -7.73 11.06
CA CYS A 89 1.47 -8.53 12.21
C CYS A 89 2.32 -9.80 12.39
N PHE A 90 2.97 -10.27 11.33
CA PHE A 90 3.90 -11.40 11.38
C PHE A 90 4.90 -11.32 10.23
N SER A 91 6.13 -11.78 10.45
CA SER A 91 7.12 -11.94 9.38
C SER A 91 8.14 -13.02 9.70
N VAL A 92 8.63 -13.68 8.66
CA VAL A 92 9.70 -14.68 8.74
C VAL A 92 11.06 -13.98 8.56
N PRO A 93 12.08 -14.31 9.38
CA PRO A 93 13.43 -13.75 9.23
C PRO A 93 13.97 -13.87 7.80
N GLY A 94 14.77 -12.90 7.38
CA GLY A 94 15.34 -12.86 6.03
C GLY A 94 14.35 -12.46 4.92
N GLY A 95 13.12 -12.08 5.25
CA GLY A 95 12.17 -11.54 4.26
C GLY A 95 11.38 -12.60 3.47
N PHE A 96 11.40 -13.87 3.87
CA PHE A 96 10.69 -14.94 3.17
C PHE A 96 9.17 -14.81 3.21
N LEU A 97 8.61 -14.12 4.21
CA LEU A 97 7.18 -13.88 4.35
C LEU A 97 6.93 -12.64 5.19
N VAL A 98 6.01 -11.79 4.71
CA VAL A 98 5.38 -10.72 5.48
C VAL A 98 3.87 -10.94 5.49
N VAL A 99 3.25 -10.80 6.66
CA VAL A 99 1.79 -10.85 6.83
C VAL A 99 1.32 -9.55 7.45
N MET A 100 0.28 -8.98 6.87
CA MET A 100 -0.36 -7.76 7.34
C MET A 100 -1.90 -7.87 7.25
N PRO A 101 -2.66 -7.06 8.00
CA PRO A 101 -4.10 -6.94 7.81
C PRO A 101 -4.45 -6.54 6.37
N ARG A 102 -5.54 -7.07 5.83
CA ARG A 102 -6.07 -6.63 4.54
C ARG A 102 -6.76 -5.27 4.72
N ALA A 103 -6.24 -4.25 4.07
CA ALA A 103 -6.93 -2.99 3.85
C ALA A 103 -7.90 -3.12 2.67
N ASP A 104 -9.02 -2.40 2.75
CA ASP A 104 -9.96 -2.28 1.64
C ASP A 104 -9.32 -1.40 0.54
N PRO A 105 -9.33 -1.79 -0.74
CA PRO A 105 -8.80 -0.95 -1.81
C PRO A 105 -9.51 0.40 -1.86
N LEU A 106 -8.78 1.47 -2.20
CA LEU A 106 -9.40 2.77 -2.45
C LEU A 106 -10.38 2.68 -3.63
N THR A 107 -11.53 3.32 -3.48
CA THR A 107 -12.45 3.63 -4.59
C THR A 107 -11.83 4.69 -5.52
N ASP A 108 -12.38 4.84 -6.72
CA ASP A 108 -11.91 5.87 -7.66
C ASP A 108 -12.03 7.28 -7.10
N GLY A 109 -13.13 7.58 -6.39
CA GLY A 109 -13.33 8.87 -5.73
C GLY A 109 -12.31 9.11 -4.61
N GLU A 110 -12.05 8.12 -3.76
CA GLU A 110 -11.03 8.23 -2.71
C GLU A 110 -9.63 8.40 -3.30
N TRP A 111 -9.30 7.70 -4.38
CA TRP A 111 -8.02 7.82 -5.07
C TRP A 111 -7.83 9.22 -5.68
N GLN A 112 -8.85 9.77 -6.33
CA GLN A 112 -8.80 11.13 -6.89
C GLN A 112 -8.65 12.22 -5.83
N GLN A 113 -9.10 11.95 -4.60
CA GLN A 113 -9.01 12.87 -3.45
C GLN A 113 -7.74 12.67 -2.61
N LEU A 114 -6.94 11.63 -2.89
CA LEU A 114 -5.72 11.37 -2.15
C LEU A 114 -4.67 12.43 -2.48
N ASP A 115 -4.37 13.28 -1.50
CA ASP A 115 -3.16 14.11 -1.55
C ASP A 115 -1.94 13.23 -1.27
N TYR A 116 -1.43 12.60 -2.33
CA TYR A 116 -0.28 11.71 -2.23
C TYR A 116 0.94 12.42 -1.65
N ARG A 117 1.17 13.68 -2.02
CA ARG A 117 2.34 14.45 -1.56
C ARG A 117 2.28 14.70 -0.06
N ALA A 118 1.11 15.12 0.44
CA ALA A 118 0.90 15.26 1.87
C ALA A 118 0.97 13.90 2.59
N PHE A 119 0.44 12.84 1.99
CA PHE A 119 0.46 11.50 2.58
C PHE A 119 1.88 10.96 2.80
N VAL A 120 2.75 11.11 1.79
CA VAL A 120 4.10 10.52 1.86
C VAL A 120 5.10 11.38 2.63
N THR A 121 4.74 12.59 3.04
CA THR A 121 5.67 13.48 3.74
C THR A 121 5.24 13.64 5.20
N ARG A 122 6.09 13.20 6.14
CA ARG A 122 5.82 13.22 7.58
C ARG A 122 6.58 14.35 8.28
N GLY A 123 5.93 14.93 9.30
CA GLY A 123 6.53 15.77 10.34
C GLY A 123 6.53 17.26 10.04
N ASP A 124 6.72 18.08 11.08
CA ASP A 124 6.84 19.55 11.00
C ASP A 124 8.05 20.00 10.15
N GLY A 125 8.95 19.06 9.85
CA GLY A 125 10.02 19.19 8.88
C GLY A 125 9.59 18.97 7.43
N TYR A 126 8.30 19.13 7.09
CA TYR A 126 7.85 19.33 5.72
C TYR A 126 8.53 20.58 5.16
N VAL A 127 9.74 20.37 4.67
CA VAL A 127 10.40 21.28 3.78
C VAL A 127 9.95 20.80 2.42
N LYS A 128 9.04 21.54 1.77
CA LYS A 128 8.55 21.23 0.42
C LYS A 128 9.73 20.93 -0.52
N GLU A 129 10.82 21.65 -0.30
CA GLU A 129 12.11 21.46 -0.96
C GLU A 129 12.73 20.06 -0.74
N ASN A 130 12.59 19.40 0.41
CA ASN A 130 13.12 18.04 0.64
C ASN A 130 12.44 17.02 -0.26
N PHE A 131 11.11 17.08 -0.38
CA PHE A 131 10.39 16.16 -1.26
C PHE A 131 10.81 16.39 -2.72
N ASP A 132 10.84 17.64 -3.20
CA ASP A 132 11.22 17.91 -4.60
C ASP A 132 12.71 17.60 -4.86
N THR A 133 13.59 17.77 -3.86
CA THR A 133 15.02 17.41 -3.94
C THR A 133 15.21 15.90 -4.00
N LEU A 134 14.47 15.14 -3.18
CA LEU A 134 14.58 13.68 -3.09
C LEU A 134 13.78 12.95 -4.19
N ALA A 135 12.70 13.55 -4.66
CA ALA A 135 11.86 13.05 -5.75
C ALA A 135 12.55 13.13 -7.11
N GLY A 136 13.52 14.04 -7.27
CA GLY A 136 14.11 14.38 -8.56
C GLY A 136 13.12 15.09 -9.49
N GLU A 137 13.48 15.21 -10.78
CA GLU A 137 12.58 15.75 -11.79
C GLU A 137 11.33 14.87 -11.95
N TRP A 138 10.17 15.48 -11.75
CA TRP A 138 8.88 14.90 -12.09
C TRP A 138 8.77 14.69 -13.60
N ARG A 139 9.09 13.49 -14.07
CA ARG A 139 8.82 13.07 -15.44
C ARG A 139 7.53 12.26 -15.46
N ARG A 140 6.56 12.72 -16.27
CA ARG A 140 5.42 11.88 -16.66
C ARG A 140 5.98 10.65 -17.36
N GLY A 141 5.83 9.47 -16.75
CA GLY A 141 6.06 8.21 -17.46
C GLY A 141 5.03 8.02 -18.57
N ASP A 142 5.20 6.98 -19.39
CA ASP A 142 4.35 6.67 -20.55
C ASP A 142 2.86 6.43 -20.18
N LEU A 143 2.58 6.15 -18.90
CA LEU A 143 1.23 6.00 -18.34
C LEU A 143 0.72 7.28 -17.63
N GLY A 144 1.43 8.40 -17.75
CA GLY A 144 1.13 9.65 -17.06
C GLY A 144 1.48 9.67 -15.56
N GLN A 145 2.15 8.64 -15.04
CA GLN A 145 2.50 8.51 -13.62
C GLN A 145 3.92 9.03 -13.34
N PRO A 146 4.16 9.74 -12.23
CA PRO A 146 5.52 9.98 -11.73
C PRO A 146 6.23 8.66 -11.46
N LEU A 147 7.33 8.42 -12.17
CA LEU A 147 8.24 7.31 -11.90
C LEU A 147 9.10 7.65 -10.68
N HIS A 148 8.59 7.38 -9.47
CA HIS A 148 9.43 7.35 -8.28
C HIS A 148 10.17 6.02 -8.23
N CYS A 149 11.30 5.93 -8.93
CA CYS A 149 12.16 4.75 -8.88
C CYS A 149 12.94 4.61 -7.55
N LEU A 150 12.81 5.56 -6.61
CA LEU A 150 13.82 5.76 -5.56
C LEU A 150 13.32 5.79 -4.10
N VAL A 151 12.10 5.33 -3.77
CA VAL A 151 11.70 5.34 -2.34
C VAL A 151 11.81 3.97 -1.65
N PHE A 152 11.88 2.87 -2.39
CA PHE A 152 12.00 1.55 -1.73
C PHE A 152 13.44 1.13 -1.42
N GLY A 153 14.45 1.62 -2.14
CA GLY A 153 15.84 1.16 -1.96
C GLY A 153 16.62 1.83 -0.84
N ASN A 154 16.51 3.17 -0.73
CA ASN A 154 17.45 4.01 0.03
C ASN A 154 16.77 5.06 0.91
N ALA A 155 15.44 5.01 1.09
CA ALA A 155 14.78 5.92 2.01
C ALA A 155 15.17 5.53 3.44
N GLU A 156 15.99 6.36 4.07
CA GLU A 156 16.25 6.24 5.50
C GLU A 156 15.01 6.69 6.26
N PRO A 157 14.54 5.97 7.30
CA PRO A 157 13.38 6.36 8.11
C PRO A 157 13.42 7.83 8.58
N GLU A 158 14.62 8.33 8.82
CA GLU A 158 14.92 9.70 9.26
C GLU A 158 14.58 10.76 8.22
N ALA A 159 14.45 10.39 6.94
CA ALA A 159 14.02 11.30 5.88
C ALA A 159 12.56 11.73 6.02
N GLY A 160 11.77 11.04 6.86
CA GLY A 160 10.35 11.35 7.05
C GLY A 160 9.50 11.09 5.81
N ILE A 161 9.96 10.24 4.90
CA ILE A 161 9.24 9.89 3.68
C ILE A 161 8.65 8.50 3.80
N VAL A 162 7.34 8.37 3.58
CA VAL A 162 6.65 7.09 3.53
C VAL A 162 7.02 6.35 2.25
N PRO A 163 7.56 5.12 2.31
CA PRO A 163 7.87 4.32 1.13
C PRO A 163 6.59 3.75 0.51
N ALA A 164 5.91 4.56 -0.30
CA ALA A 164 4.74 4.18 -1.04
C ALA A 164 4.91 4.58 -2.51
N GLU A 165 4.59 3.66 -3.44
CA GLU A 165 4.57 4.00 -4.85
C GLU A 165 3.29 4.76 -5.20
N TYR A 166 3.34 5.72 -6.13
CA TYR A 166 2.16 6.43 -6.62
C TYR A 166 1.31 5.57 -7.58
N LYS A 167 0.68 4.54 -7.01
CA LYS A 167 -0.29 3.68 -7.69
C LYS A 167 -1.46 3.39 -6.76
N ARG A 168 -2.66 3.29 -7.30
CA ARG A 168 -3.88 3.11 -6.50
C ARG A 168 -3.85 1.84 -5.63
N ASP A 169 -3.28 0.74 -6.14
CA ASP A 169 -3.11 -0.52 -5.42
C ASP A 169 -2.01 -0.50 -4.35
N SER A 170 -1.20 0.57 -4.31
CA SER A 170 -0.29 0.83 -3.20
C SER A 170 -0.99 1.38 -1.96
N PHE A 171 -2.28 1.73 -2.04
CA PHE A 171 -3.04 2.32 -0.95
C PHE A 171 -4.33 1.56 -0.64
N GLY A 172 -4.78 1.65 0.60
CA GLY A 172 -6.07 1.14 1.02
C GLY A 172 -6.56 1.78 2.32
N VAL A 173 -7.81 1.48 2.67
CA VAL A 173 -8.42 1.90 3.93
C VAL A 173 -8.33 0.76 4.95
N LEU A 174 -7.72 1.03 6.09
CA LEU A 174 -7.67 0.11 7.22
C LEU A 174 -8.14 0.83 8.47
N LYS A 175 -9.22 0.37 9.12
CA LYS A 175 -9.81 1.04 10.30
C LYS A 175 -10.14 2.53 10.04
N LYS A 176 -10.73 2.84 8.88
CA LYS A 176 -11.17 4.20 8.46
C LYS A 176 -10.05 5.21 8.21
N ARG A 177 -8.83 4.75 7.96
CA ARG A 177 -7.68 5.59 7.65
C ARG A 177 -6.96 5.03 6.44
N VAL A 178 -6.46 5.92 5.57
CA VAL A 178 -5.65 5.53 4.42
C VAL A 178 -4.31 5.03 4.92
N VAL A 179 -3.84 3.93 4.36
CA VAL A 179 -2.53 3.33 4.64
C VAL A 179 -1.87 2.90 3.34
N ALA A 180 -0.54 2.96 3.30
CA ALA A 180 0.27 2.32 2.29
C ALA A 180 0.30 0.82 2.55
N VAL A 181 -0.02 0.04 1.52
CA VAL A 181 -0.16 -1.42 1.58
C VAL A 181 0.68 -2.14 0.54
N ASP A 182 1.01 -1.52 -0.60
CA ASP A 182 1.68 -2.17 -1.74
C ASP A 182 1.16 -3.59 -2.04
N TYR A 183 0.07 -3.65 -2.82
CA TYR A 183 -0.49 -4.90 -3.34
C TYR A 183 0.15 -5.38 -4.66
N GLY A 184 1.31 -4.83 -5.03
CA GLY A 184 2.15 -5.28 -6.14
C GLY A 184 1.94 -4.52 -7.44
#